data_AF-A0A1Q6A4Y0-F1
#
_entry.id   AF-A0A1Q6A4Y0-F1
#
_cell.length_a   1.000
_cell.length_b   1.000
_cell.length_c   1.000
_cell.angle_alpha   90.00
_cell.angle_beta   90.00
_cell.angle_gamma   90.00
#
_symmetry.space_group_name_H-M   'P 1'
#
loop_
_entity.id
_entity.type
_entity.pdbx_description
1 polymer ?
#
loop_
_entity_poly.entity_id
_entity_poly.type
_entity_poly.pdbx_seq_one_letter_code
_entity_poly.pdbx_strand_id
1 'polypeptide(L)'
;MGAPEFIILFIWLLFALWGYNAGKERNIGSTTGLLLGLFLGFIGVIIVYCSRKIIYEQPFYTNESTADQLKKYKDLLDSGAITESEYNIQKGKLLNQ
;
A
#
# COMPACT_ATOMS: atom_id res chain seq x y z
N MET A 1 -42.79 -1.76 15.50
CA MET A 1 -41.35 -2.02 15.72
C MET A 1 -41.07 -1.67 17.17
N GLY A 2 -40.74 -2.66 17.98
CA GLY A 2 -40.38 -2.48 19.38
C GLY A 2 -38.90 -2.10 19.57
N ALA A 3 -38.54 -1.79 20.81
CA ALA A 3 -37.16 -1.57 21.23
C ALA A 3 -36.18 -2.73 20.88
N PRO A 4 -36.53 -4.02 21.00
CA PRO A 4 -35.57 -5.10 20.76
C PRO A 4 -35.12 -5.21 19.30
N GLU A 5 -35.99 -4.89 18.34
CA GLU A 5 -35.65 -4.94 16.92
C GLU A 5 -34.60 -3.88 16.56
N PHE A 6 -34.68 -2.69 17.16
CA PHE A 6 -33.67 -1.63 16.97
C PHE A 6 -32.31 -2.03 17.54
N ILE A 7 -32.27 -2.73 18.67
CA ILE A 7 -31.03 -3.22 19.28
C ILE A 7 -30.33 -4.19 18.35
N ILE A 8 -31.07 -5.13 17.76
CA ILE A 8 -30.52 -6.11 16.82
C ILE A 8 -29.96 -5.40 15.58
N LEU A 9 -30.71 -4.48 14.99
CA LEU A 9 -30.23 -3.71 13.83
C LEU A 9 -28.97 -2.91 14.15
N PHE A 10 -28.88 -2.32 15.35
CA PHE A 10 -27.71 -1.58 15.78
C PHE A 10 -26.48 -2.49 15.92
N ILE A 11 -26.64 -3.68 16.48
CA ILE A 11 -25.56 -4.68 16.59
C ILE A 11 -25.05 -5.10 15.20
N TRP A 12 -25.97 -5.34 14.25
CA TRP A 12 -25.59 -5.67 12.86
C TRP A 12 -24.80 -4.52 12.20
N LEU A 13 -25.22 -3.27 12.44
CA LEU A 13 -24.51 -2.09 11.95
C LEU A 13 -23.09 -1.98 12.53
N LEU A 14 -22.93 -2.26 13.83
CA LEU A 14 -21.62 -2.25 14.49
C LEU A 14 -20.66 -3.26 13.86
N PHE A 15 -21.11 -4.49 13.62
CA PHE A 15 -20.28 -5.51 12.98
C PHE A 15 -19.97 -5.18 11.52
N ALA A 16 -20.91 -4.61 10.76
CA ALA A 16 -20.67 -4.15 9.40
C ALA A 16 -19.60 -3.04 9.34
N LEU A 17 -19.69 -2.04 10.22
CA LEU A 17 -18.72 -0.95 10.29
C LEU A 17 -17.34 -1.43 10.76
N TRP A 18 -17.31 -2.34 11.74
CA TRP A 18 -16.06 -2.93 12.21
C TRP A 18 -15.40 -3.78 11.11
N GLY A 19 -16.18 -4.61 10.43
CA GLY A 19 -15.73 -5.42 9.30
C GLY A 19 -15.22 -4.56 8.14
N TYR A 20 -15.90 -3.46 7.81
CA TYR A 20 -15.44 -2.50 6.79
C TYR A 20 -14.08 -1.91 7.14
N ASN A 21 -13.92 -1.43 8.38
CA ASN A 21 -12.68 -0.79 8.81
C ASN A 21 -11.53 -1.79 8.89
N ALA A 22 -11.78 -2.99 9.42
CA ALA A 22 -10.82 -4.08 9.41
C ALA A 22 -10.44 -4.48 7.97
N GLY A 23 -11.41 -4.50 7.04
CA GLY A 23 -11.21 -4.86 5.64
C GLY A 23 -10.37 -3.86 4.84
N LYS A 24 -10.36 -2.56 5.18
CA LYS A 24 -9.53 -1.54 4.51
C LYS A 24 -8.03 -1.84 4.58
N GLU A 25 -7.60 -2.53 5.62
CA GLU A 25 -6.19 -2.88 5.83
C GLU A 25 -5.86 -4.31 5.34
N ARG A 26 -6.82 -5.01 4.72
CA ARG A 26 -6.76 -6.44 4.40
C ARG A 26 -6.98 -6.67 2.91
N ASN A 27 -6.36 -7.70 2.35
CA ASN A 27 -6.34 -7.92 0.90
C ASN A 27 -7.73 -8.16 0.30
N ILE A 28 -8.68 -8.65 1.12
CA ILE A 28 -10.08 -8.84 0.71
C ILE A 28 -10.82 -7.52 0.43
N GLY A 29 -10.28 -6.39 0.89
CA GLY A 29 -10.86 -5.07 0.69
C GLY A 29 -11.99 -4.73 1.66
N SER A 30 -12.28 -3.42 1.72
CA SER A 30 -13.25 -2.83 2.64
C SER A 30 -14.69 -3.26 2.37
N THR A 31 -15.08 -3.36 1.10
CA THR A 31 -16.41 -3.82 0.69
C THR A 31 -16.66 -5.26 1.14
N THR A 32 -15.69 -6.15 0.94
CA THR A 32 -15.81 -7.56 1.37
C THR A 32 -15.84 -7.65 2.90
N GLY A 33 -15.02 -6.85 3.59
CA GLY A 33 -15.05 -6.76 5.05
C GLY A 33 -16.41 -6.30 5.60
N LEU A 34 -17.05 -5.34 4.95
CA LEU A 34 -18.39 -4.87 5.31
C LEU A 34 -19.42 -5.99 5.14
N LEU A 35 -19.43 -6.66 3.99
CA LEU A 35 -20.40 -7.73 3.71
C LEU A 35 -20.23 -8.91 4.67
N LEU A 36 -18.99 -9.30 4.97
CA LEU A 36 -18.71 -10.36 5.95
C LEU A 36 -19.15 -9.93 7.36
N GLY A 37 -18.83 -8.72 7.79
CA GLY A 37 -19.26 -8.19 9.10
C GLY A 37 -20.77 -8.05 9.20
N LEU A 38 -21.46 -7.65 8.13
CA LEU A 38 -22.91 -7.52 8.08
C LEU A 38 -23.58 -8.89 8.16
N PHE A 39 -23.29 -9.82 7.25
CA PHE A 39 -24.03 -11.08 7.13
C PHE A 39 -23.59 -12.18 8.12
N LEU A 40 -22.32 -12.22 8.50
CA LEU A 40 -21.78 -13.24 9.42
C LEU A 40 -21.52 -12.69 10.83
N GLY A 41 -21.76 -11.39 11.08
CA GLY A 41 -21.57 -10.75 12.37
C GLY A 41 -20.12 -10.90 12.87
N PHE A 42 -19.99 -11.30 14.13
CA PHE A 42 -18.68 -11.50 14.78
C PHE A 42 -17.79 -12.52 14.06
N ILE A 43 -18.35 -13.63 13.57
CA ILE A 43 -17.60 -14.65 12.82
C ILE A 43 -17.03 -14.04 11.53
N GLY A 44 -17.82 -13.20 10.85
CA GLY A 44 -17.40 -12.48 9.67
C GLY A 44 -16.19 -11.60 9.94
N VAL A 45 -16.20 -10.84 11.05
CA VAL A 45 -15.07 -10.01 11.47
C VAL A 45 -13.82 -10.86 11.74
N ILE A 46 -13.94 -12.02 12.39
CA ILE A 46 -12.80 -12.93 12.59
C ILE A 46 -12.19 -13.35 11.25
N ILE A 47 -13.01 -13.71 10.26
CA ILE A 47 -12.54 -14.07 8.91
C ILE A 47 -11.76 -12.91 8.27
N VAL A 48 -12.23 -11.67 8.45
CA VAL A 48 -11.51 -10.47 7.99
C VAL A 48 -10.13 -10.37 8.64
N TYR A 49 -10.00 -10.64 9.95
CA TYR A 49 -8.71 -10.62 10.65
C TYR A 49 -7.78 -11.76 10.26
N CYS A 50 -8.33 -12.93 9.93
CA CYS A 50 -7.57 -14.05 9.36
C CYS A 50 -7.09 -13.77 7.93
N SER A 51 -7.70 -12.81 7.23
CA SER A 51 -7.27 -12.39 5.91
C SER A 51 -5.89 -11.73 5.95
N ARG A 52 -5.11 -11.95 4.88
CA ARG A 52 -3.76 -11.42 4.74
C ARG A 52 -3.81 -9.89 4.80
N LYS A 53 -3.00 -9.30 5.69
CA LYS A 53 -2.81 -7.85 5.76
C LYS A 53 -2.21 -7.36 4.45
N ILE A 54 -2.72 -6.25 3.92
CA ILE A 54 -2.10 -5.62 2.75
C ILE A 54 -0.75 -5.10 3.23
N ILE A 55 0.31 -5.72 2.74
CA ILE A 55 1.63 -5.11 2.73
C ILE A 55 1.59 -4.22 1.51
N TYR A 56 1.38 -2.92 1.74
CA TYR A 56 1.70 -1.94 0.72
C TYR A 56 3.21 -2.03 0.56
N GLU A 57 3.67 -2.79 -0.43
CA GLU A 57 4.98 -2.52 -0.98
C GLU A 57 4.85 -1.09 -1.48
N GLN A 58 5.35 -0.15 -0.67
CA GLN A 58 5.59 1.20 -1.10
C GLN A 58 6.28 1.05 -2.45
N PRO A 59 5.71 1.53 -3.57
CA PRO A 59 6.52 1.69 -4.75
C PRO A 59 7.69 2.53 -4.26
N PHE A 60 8.89 1.97 -4.28
CA PHE A 60 10.10 2.66 -3.88
C PHE A 60 10.18 3.85 -4.82
N TYR A 61 9.63 4.99 -4.38
CA TYR A 61 9.77 6.26 -5.05
C TYR A 61 11.24 6.57 -4.87
N THR A 62 12.04 6.09 -5.82
CA THR A 62 13.37 6.61 -6.06
C THR A 62 13.14 8.05 -6.46
N ASN A 63 13.03 8.94 -5.47
CA ASN A 63 13.65 10.25 -5.58
C ASN A 63 15.15 9.98 -5.67
N GLU A 64 15.59 9.34 -6.76
CA GLU A 64 16.99 9.11 -7.06
C GLU A 64 17.53 10.51 -7.26
N SER A 65 18.08 11.06 -6.17
CA SER A 65 18.69 12.37 -6.19
C SER A 65 19.65 12.41 -7.37
N THR A 66 19.71 13.52 -8.08
CA THR A 66 20.68 13.75 -9.16
C THR A 66 22.10 13.35 -8.71
N ALA A 67 22.40 13.46 -7.41
CA ALA A 67 23.63 12.98 -6.78
C ALA A 67 23.81 11.44 -6.81
N ASP A 68 22.78 10.66 -6.54
CA ASP A 68 22.84 9.19 -6.58
C ASP A 68 23.00 8.67 -8.01
N GLN A 69 22.33 9.31 -8.97
CA GLN A 69 22.52 9.03 -10.39
C GLN A 69 23.96 9.35 -10.83
N LEU A 70 24.49 10.52 -10.44
CA LEU A 70 25.90 10.87 -10.71
C LEU A 70 26.88 9.86 -10.12
N LYS A 71 26.62 9.40 -8.89
CA LYS A 71 27.46 8.40 -8.22
C LYS A 71 27.47 7.07 -8.98
N LYS A 72 26.31 6.60 -9.45
CA LYS A 72 26.21 5.39 -10.27
C LYS A 72 26.97 5.52 -11.60
N TYR A 73 26.87 6.67 -12.26
CA TYR A 73 27.67 6.93 -13.47
C TYR A 73 29.17 6.98 -13.18
N LYS A 74 29.57 7.48 -12.00
CA LYS A 74 30.96 7.47 -11.57
C LYS A 74 31.46 6.05 -11.29
N ASP A 75 30.66 5.21 -10.64
CA ASP A 75 31.00 3.80 -10.40
C ASP A 75 31.12 3.02 -11.72
N LEU A 76 30.30 3.34 -12.72
CA LEU A 76 30.40 2.76 -14.07
C LEU A 76 31.67 3.21 -14.81
N LEU A 77 32.12 4.44 -14.59
CA LEU A 77 33.39 4.95 -15.14
C LEU A 77 34.59 4.29 -14.44
N ASP A 78 34.55 4.21 -13.12
CA ASP A 78 35.61 3.62 -12.29
C ASP A 78 35.73 2.10 -12.54
N SER A 79 34.65 1.43 -12.97
CA SER A 79 34.65 0.04 -13.42
C SER A 79 35.03 -0.16 -14.90
N GLY A 80 35.27 0.92 -15.65
CA GLY A 80 35.61 0.88 -17.08
C GLY A 80 34.45 0.44 -17.98
N ALA A 81 33.22 0.40 -17.47
CA ALA A 81 32.03 0.05 -18.24
C ALA A 81 31.58 1.17 -19.20
N ILE A 82 31.96 2.41 -18.91
CA ILE A 82 31.74 3.59 -19.76
C ILE A 82 33.02 4.42 -19.89
N THR A 83 33.07 5.26 -20.91
CA THR A 83 34.17 6.19 -21.17
C THR A 83 33.96 7.55 -20.49
N GLU A 84 35.03 8.33 -20.29
CA GLU A 84 34.96 9.68 -19.71
C GLU A 84 34.05 10.63 -20.51
N SER A 85 34.02 10.44 -21.84
CA SER A 85 33.15 11.21 -22.75
C SER A 85 31.67 10.95 -22.45
N GLU A 86 31.29 9.68 -22.30
CA GLU A 86 29.92 9.28 -22.01
C GLU A 86 29.48 9.73 -20.61
N TYR A 87 30.39 9.65 -19.62
CA TYR A 87 30.14 10.17 -18.28
C TYR A 87 29.84 11.67 -18.30
N ASN A 88 30.64 12.48 -19.01
CA ASN A 88 30.43 13.93 -19.09
C ASN A 88 29.13 14.31 -19.80
N ILE A 89 28.72 13.56 -20.82
CA ILE A 89 27.43 13.77 -21.51
C ILE A 89 26.26 13.53 -20.56
N GLN A 90 26.29 12.43 -19.79
CA GLN A 90 25.21 12.11 -18.85
C GLN A 90 25.19 13.05 -17.64
N LYS A 91 26.35 13.43 -17.12
CA LYS A 91 26.50 14.46 -16.08
C LYS A 91 25.91 15.80 -16.51
N GLY A 92 26.15 16.24 -17.74
CA GLY A 92 25.63 17.50 -18.29
C GLY A 92 24.10 17.49 -18.46
N LYS A 93 23.50 16.34 -18.80
CA LYS A 93 22.05 16.18 -18.88
C LYS A 93 21.38 16.23 -17.50
N LEU A 94 22.01 15.61 -16.50
CA LEU A 94 21.50 15.54 -15.14
C LEU A 94 21.59 16.87 -14.38
N LEU A 95 22.60 17.69 -14.66
CA LEU A 95 22.81 18.99 -13.99
C LEU A 95 22.01 20.15 -14.61
N ASN A 96 21.55 20.03 -15.86
CA ASN A 96 20.76 21.05 -16.56
C ASN A 96 19.26 20.71 -16.63
N GLN A 97 18.81 19.74 -15.83
CA GLN A 97 17.40 19.37 -15.67
C GLN A 97 16.77 20.20 -14.56
#